data_AF-A0A521KF70-F1
#
_entry.id   AF-A0A521KF70-F1
#
_cell.length_a   1.000
_cell.length_b   1.000
_cell.length_c   1.000
_cell.angle_alpha   90.00
_cell.angle_beta   90.00
_cell.angle_gamma   90.00
#
_symmetry.space_group_name_H-M   'P 1'
#
loop_
_entity.id
_entity.type
_entity.pdbx_description
1 polymer ?
#
loop_
_entity_poly.entity_id
_entity_poly.type
_entity_poly.pdbx_seq_one_letter_code
_entity_poly.pdbx_strand_id
1 'polypeptide(L)' 'AVRVIVESSDGTHWWRTVGASTDIIEASWLALYDAYEFWLLRWGRAG' A
#
# COMPACT_ATOMS: atom_id res chain seq x y z
N ALA A 1 -4.79 -15.51 10.97
CA ALA A 1 -4.09 -14.36 10.37
C ALA A 1 -5.11 -13.46 9.70
N VAL A 2 -4.95 -12.15 9.86
CA VAL A 2 -5.76 -11.10 9.23
C VAL A 2 -5.03 -10.65 7.97
N ARG A 3 -5.77 -10.45 6.87
CA ARG A 3 -5.26 -9.94 5.59
C ARG A 3 -6.03 -8.67 5.23
N VAL A 4 -5.31 -7.59 4.98
CA VAL A 4 -5.87 -6.28 4.58
C VAL A 4 -5.43 -5.97 3.17
N ILE A 5 -6.37 -5.54 2.33
CA ILE A 5 -6.11 -5.06 0.97
C ILE A 5 -6.33 -3.55 0.99
N VAL A 6 -5.33 -2.79 0.55
CA VAL A 6 -5.45 -1.34 0.33
C VAL A 6 -5.45 -1.10 -1.17
N GLU A 7 -6.46 -0.38 -1.66
CA GLU A 7 -6.50 0.16 -3.02
C GLU A 7 -6.14 1.64 -2.97
N SER A 8 -5.27 2.08 -3.87
CA SER A 8 -4.74 3.44 -3.90
C SER A 8 -4.73 3.99 -5.32
N SER A 9 -4.85 5.31 -5.43
CA SER A 9 -4.75 6.05 -6.69
C SER A 9 -4.12 7.42 -6.47
N ASP A 10 -3.36 7.89 -7.45
CA ASP A 10 -2.85 9.27 -7.55
C ASP A 10 -3.70 10.13 -8.52
N GLY A 11 -4.86 9.61 -8.94
CA GLY A 11 -5.73 10.20 -9.97
C GLY A 11 -5.39 9.78 -11.40
N THR A 12 -4.21 9.22 -11.66
CA THR A 12 -3.78 8.73 -12.99
C THR A 12 -3.55 7.22 -12.99
N HIS A 13 -2.92 6.71 -11.94
CA HIS A 13 -2.57 5.32 -11.73
C HIS A 13 -3.41 4.73 -10.59
N TRP A 14 -3.63 3.42 -10.66
CA TRP A 14 -4.30 2.65 -9.62
C TRP A 14 -3.43 1.45 -9.27
N TRP A 15 -3.31 1.15 -7.97
CA TRP A 15 -2.59 -0.01 -7.49
C TRP A 15 -3.20 -0.56 -6.21
N ARG A 16 -2.83 -1.80 -5.88
CA ARG A 16 -3.23 -2.46 -4.64
C ARG A 16 -2.03 -3.06 -3.95
N THR A 17 -2.06 -3.01 -2.63
CA THR A 17 -1.10 -3.69 -1.75
C THR A 17 -1.84 -4.54 -0.73
N VAL A 18 -1.12 -5.51 -0.17
CA VAL A 18 -1.68 -6.47 0.78
C VAL A 18 -0.77 -6.57 1.98
N GLY A 19 -1.31 -6.28 3.16
CA GLY A 19 -0.65 -6.51 4.44
C GLY A 19 -1.27 -7.70 5.15
N ALA A 20 -0.46 -8.47 5.86
CA ALA A 20 -0.92 -9.61 6.64
C ALA A 20 -0.21 -9.66 8.00
N SER A 21 -0.99 -9.75 9.06
CA SER A 21 -0.51 -9.91 10.44
C SER A 21 -1.54 -10.68 11.29
N THR A 22 -1.23 -11.00 12.54
CA THR A 22 -2.20 -11.43 13.55
C THR A 22 -3.06 -10.27 14.06
N ASP A 23 -2.64 -9.03 13.87
CA ASP A 23 -3.33 -7.81 14.31
C ASP A 23 -3.80 -6.95 13.12
N ILE A 24 -5.00 -6.38 13.22
CA ILE A 24 -5.60 -5.58 12.14
C ILE A 24 -4.89 -4.24 11.93
N ILE A 25 -4.39 -3.61 12.98
CA ILE A 25 -3.67 -2.33 12.91
C ILE A 25 -2.34 -2.55 12.22
N GLU A 26 -1.60 -3.59 12.62
CA GLU A 26 -0.32 -3.92 11.97
C GLU A 26 -0.51 -4.34 10.51
N ALA A 27 -1.50 -5.18 10.20
CA ALA A 27 -1.80 -5.57 8.82
C ALA A 27 -2.17 -4.35 7.95
N SER A 28 -2.87 -3.37 8.53
CA SER A 28 -3.22 -2.13 7.83
C SER A 28 -2.00 -1.23 7.62
N TRP A 29 -1.13 -1.10 8.62
CA TRP A 29 0.11 -0.32 8.51
C TRP A 29 1.05 -0.88 7.45
N LEU A 30 1.25 -2.20 7.41
CA LEU A 30 2.06 -2.87 6.38
C LEU A 30 1.52 -2.60 4.99
N ALA A 31 0.22 -2.81 4.77
CA ALA A 31 -0.40 -2.56 3.46
C ALA A 31 -0.25 -1.10 3.01
N LEU A 32 -0.44 -0.14 3.92
CA LEU A 32 -0.36 1.28 3.62
C LEU A 32 1.08 1.73 3.34
N TYR A 33 2.05 1.28 4.15
CA TYR A 33 3.46 1.59 3.96
C TYR A 33 3.94 1.10 2.59
N ASP A 34 3.64 -0.16 2.25
CA ASP A 34 3.95 -0.74 0.95
C ASP A 34 3.30 0.05 -0.20
N ALA A 35 2.09 0.57 0.00
CA ALA A 35 1.40 1.35 -1.03
C ALA A 35 2.15 2.64 -1.38
N TYR A 36 2.66 3.36 -0.38
CA TYR A 36 3.46 4.57 -0.58
C TYR A 36 4.83 4.26 -1.15
N GLU A 37 5.53 3.26 -0.62
CA GLU A 37 6.84 2.85 -1.13
C GLU A 37 6.75 2.43 -2.60
N PHE A 38 5.75 1.61 -2.94
CA PHE A 38 5.50 1.19 -4.32
C PHE A 38 5.29 2.38 -5.26
N TRP A 39 4.48 3.36 -4.84
CA TRP A 39 4.23 4.54 -5.66
C TRP A 39 5.50 5.38 -5.84
N LEU A 40 6.25 5.62 -4.75
CA LEU A 40 7.48 6.42 -4.81
C LEU A 40 8.55 5.76 -5.70
N LEU A 41 8.71 4.45 -5.60
CA LEU A 41 9.65 3.70 -6.43
C LEU A 41 9.25 3.67 -7.90
N ARG A 42 7.95 3.60 -8.20
CA ARG A 42 7.44 3.43 -9.56
C ARG A 42 7.20 4.75 -10.30
N TRP A 43 6.75 5.78 -9.59
CA TRP A 43 6.31 7.06 -10.17
C TRP A 43 6.88 8.30 -9.46
N GLY A 44 7.39 8.17 -8.23
CA GLY A 44 7.91 9.28 -7.42
C GLY A 44 9.18 9.96 -7.94
N ARG A 45 9.70 9.57 -9.12
CA ARG A 45 10.83 10.26 -9.78
C ARG A 45 10.40 11.34 -10.80
N ALA A 46 9.10 11.65 -10.89
CA ALA A 46 8.61 12.79 -11.66
C ALA A 46 8.63 14.06 -10.79
N GLY A 47 9.82 14.61 -10.58
CA GLY A 47 10.08 15.89 -9.92
C GLY A 47 11.43 16.43 -10.33
#